data_AF-A0A8C9UQB2-F1
#
_entry.id   AF-A0A8C9UQB2-F1
#
_cell.length_a   1.000
_cell.length_b   1.000
_cell.length_c   1.000
_cell.angle_alpha   90.00
_cell.angle_beta   90.00
_cell.angle_gamma   90.00
#
_symmetry.space_group_name_H-M   'P 1'
#
loop_
_entity.id
_entity.type
_entity.pdbx_description
1 polymer ?
#
loop_
_entity_poly.entity_id
_entity_poly.type
_entity_poly.pdbx_seq_one_letter_code
_entity_poly.pdbx_strand_id
1 'polypeptide(L)'
;TASCCGSWSENILEYFLRNNRITTEDGAEIIWYHAANHKAQMNEALKSNAHMIEADVILPSNGSEPAQPVMAHPPETNSDNTLQEWLTEVVKSNKGIKLDFKSLAAVKPSMILLENVKRHLKCPVWINADILPGPNGSNKVVNAKPFIDTVTSFFPDVTFSLGWTTGWHPEKVNEGYSWTMVKEMEYICNELNQPVTFPVRAALVRQSCSQLLWLLKKSNRYSLTIWAGKNDNYSIEDLLYIRDHFNKSQVFYDILEPQNHEFKQAIGIKFSL
;
A
#
# COMPACT_ATOMS: atom_id res chain seq x y z
N THR A 1 11.91 23.99 -8.70
CA THR A 1 12.55 22.90 -9.46
C THR A 1 11.47 22.25 -10.31
N ALA A 2 11.65 22.14 -11.62
CA ALA A 2 10.65 21.49 -12.47
C ALA A 2 10.53 20.02 -12.02
N SER A 3 9.35 19.60 -11.55
CA SER A 3 9.10 18.20 -11.24
C SER A 3 9.32 17.41 -12.53
N CYS A 4 10.27 16.48 -12.50
CA CYS A 4 10.48 15.57 -13.62
C CYS A 4 9.17 14.78 -13.81
N CYS A 5 8.45 15.03 -14.91
CA CYS A 5 7.17 14.39 -15.20
C CYS A 5 7.34 12.86 -15.20
N GLY A 6 6.49 12.14 -14.46
CA GLY A 6 6.50 10.68 -14.39
C GLY A 6 7.72 10.18 -13.63
N SER A 7 7.82 10.50 -12.34
CA SER A 7 8.87 9.99 -11.46
C SER A 7 8.29 8.97 -10.48
N TRP A 8 9.10 8.02 -10.03
CA TRP A 8 8.76 7.10 -8.93
C TRP A 8 8.37 7.81 -7.63
N SER A 9 8.83 9.05 -7.46
CA SER A 9 8.56 9.92 -6.31
C SER A 9 7.37 10.88 -6.51
N GLU A 10 6.70 10.86 -7.67
CA GLU A 10 5.56 11.75 -7.95
C GLU A 10 4.36 11.40 -7.05
N ASN A 11 3.61 12.41 -6.61
CA ASN A 11 2.38 12.20 -5.86
C ASN A 11 1.38 11.42 -6.73
N ILE A 12 0.74 10.42 -6.13
CA ILE A 12 -0.17 9.52 -6.84
C ILE A 12 -1.36 10.25 -7.50
N LEU A 13 -1.97 11.21 -6.80
CA LEU A 13 -3.12 11.96 -7.31
C LEU A 13 -2.69 12.88 -8.43
N GLU A 14 -1.59 13.62 -8.25
CA GLU A 14 -1.03 14.49 -9.29
C GLU A 14 -0.71 13.72 -10.57
N TYR A 15 -0.06 12.55 -10.43
CA TYR A 15 0.27 11.68 -11.55
C TYR A 15 -0.98 11.24 -12.31
N PHE A 16 -1.99 10.69 -11.62
CA PHE A 16 -3.18 10.18 -12.30
C PHE A 16 -4.10 11.30 -12.83
N LEU A 17 -4.14 12.47 -12.19
CA LEU A 17 -4.83 13.66 -12.72
C LEU A 17 -4.20 14.15 -14.01
N ARG A 18 -2.86 14.36 -14.01
CA ARG A 18 -2.11 14.81 -15.19
C ARG A 18 -2.27 13.87 -16.38
N ASN A 19 -2.46 12.58 -16.12
CA ASN A 19 -2.68 11.56 -17.15
C ASN A 19 -4.17 11.30 -17.47
N ASN A 20 -5.10 12.14 -16.97
CA ASN A 20 -6.56 12.01 -17.19
C ASN A 20 -7.13 10.63 -16.81
N ARG A 21 -6.55 10.02 -15.78
CA ARG A 21 -6.94 8.70 -15.25
C ARG A 21 -7.93 8.82 -14.10
N ILE A 22 -7.94 9.97 -13.43
CA ILE A 22 -8.92 10.39 -12.43
C ILE A 22 -9.33 11.84 -12.75
N THR A 23 -10.46 12.28 -12.19
CA THR A 23 -11.07 13.59 -12.47
C THR A 23 -10.96 14.58 -11.31
N THR A 24 -10.76 14.09 -10.09
CA THR A 24 -10.60 14.92 -8.90
C THR A 24 -9.46 14.44 -7.99
N GLU A 25 -9.01 15.30 -7.07
CA GLU A 25 -8.07 14.95 -5.99
C GLU A 25 -8.77 14.15 -4.87
N ASP A 26 -9.38 13.02 -5.23
CA ASP A 26 -10.03 12.09 -4.30
C ASP A 26 -9.34 10.73 -4.36
N GLY A 27 -8.78 10.27 -3.24
CA GLY A 27 -8.11 8.98 -3.16
C GLY A 27 -9.04 7.78 -3.39
N ALA A 28 -10.36 7.96 -3.33
CA ALA A 28 -11.33 6.96 -3.76
C ALA A 28 -11.37 6.75 -5.28
N GLU A 29 -10.91 7.69 -6.11
CA GLU A 29 -10.80 7.49 -7.56
C GLU A 29 -9.60 6.60 -7.95
N ILE A 30 -8.62 6.42 -7.06
CA ILE A 30 -7.55 5.45 -7.27
C ILE A 30 -8.15 4.05 -7.23
N ILE A 31 -7.83 3.25 -8.25
CA ILE A 31 -8.29 1.86 -8.37
C ILE A 31 -7.08 0.98 -8.09
N TRP A 32 -7.23 0.06 -7.14
CA TRP A 32 -6.17 -0.84 -6.71
C TRP A 32 -6.40 -2.21 -7.31
N TYR A 33 -5.34 -2.84 -7.80
CA TYR A 33 -5.30 -4.28 -8.00
C TYR A 33 -4.49 -4.90 -6.87
N HIS A 34 -5.16 -5.62 -5.99
CA HIS A 34 -4.59 -6.20 -4.79
C HIS A 34 -3.95 -7.57 -5.08
N ALA A 35 -2.81 -7.86 -4.45
CA ALA A 35 -2.13 -9.16 -4.46
C ALA A 35 -1.87 -9.75 -5.87
N ALA A 36 -1.23 -8.98 -6.75
CA ALA A 36 -0.84 -9.43 -8.10
C ALA A 36 0.38 -10.36 -8.09
N ASN A 37 0.28 -11.45 -7.33
CA ASN A 37 1.42 -12.28 -6.92
C ASN A 37 1.86 -13.32 -7.97
N HIS A 38 0.97 -13.80 -8.84
CA HIS A 38 1.35 -14.72 -9.91
C HIS A 38 1.27 -14.07 -11.29
N LYS A 39 1.88 -14.70 -12.30
CA LYS A 39 1.87 -14.18 -13.68
C LYS A 39 0.45 -13.96 -14.21
N ALA A 40 -0.50 -14.81 -13.82
CA ALA A 40 -1.90 -14.66 -14.21
C ALA A 40 -2.50 -13.35 -13.68
N GLN A 41 -2.41 -13.10 -12.37
CA GLN A 41 -2.94 -11.90 -11.73
C GLN A 41 -2.21 -10.63 -12.21
N MET A 42 -0.90 -10.69 -12.41
CA MET A 42 -0.15 -9.57 -12.99
C MET A 42 -0.68 -9.23 -14.39
N ASN A 43 -0.89 -10.22 -15.26
CA ASN A 43 -1.42 -10.01 -16.60
C ASN A 43 -2.86 -9.48 -16.60
N GLU A 44 -3.68 -9.92 -15.63
CA GLU A 44 -5.02 -9.39 -15.41
C GLU A 44 -4.95 -7.91 -14.97
N ALA A 45 -4.11 -7.59 -13.98
CA ALA A 45 -3.91 -6.24 -13.47
C ALA A 45 -3.46 -5.27 -14.57
N LEU A 46 -2.54 -5.69 -15.44
CA LEU A 46 -2.06 -4.90 -16.57
C LEU A 46 -3.16 -4.56 -17.58
N LYS A 47 -4.11 -5.48 -17.80
CA LYS A 47 -5.25 -5.28 -18.73
C LYS A 47 -6.44 -4.57 -18.09
N SER A 48 -6.51 -4.55 -16.76
CA SER A 48 -7.61 -3.96 -16.01
C SER A 48 -7.59 -2.43 -16.02
N ASN A 49 -8.64 -1.82 -15.47
CA ASN A 49 -8.72 -0.38 -15.23
C ASN A 49 -7.95 0.09 -13.98
N ALA A 50 -7.22 -0.79 -13.28
CA ALA A 50 -6.46 -0.43 -12.08
C ALA A 50 -5.47 0.72 -12.34
N HIS A 51 -5.25 1.55 -11.33
CA HIS A 51 -4.26 2.61 -11.30
C HIS A 51 -2.96 2.13 -10.67
N MET A 52 -3.08 1.47 -9.51
CA MET A 52 -1.97 0.89 -8.76
C MET A 52 -2.06 -0.62 -8.80
N ILE A 53 -0.92 -1.29 -8.97
CA ILE A 53 -0.79 -2.72 -8.78
C ILE A 53 0.03 -2.95 -7.52
N GLU A 54 -0.57 -3.66 -6.57
CA GLU A 54 0.06 -4.10 -5.34
C GLU A 54 0.47 -5.57 -5.46
N ALA A 55 1.64 -5.92 -4.94
CA ALA A 55 2.10 -7.30 -4.87
C ALA A 55 3.02 -7.50 -3.65
N ASP A 56 2.90 -8.69 -3.06
CA ASP A 56 3.62 -9.10 -1.87
C ASP A 56 5.00 -9.64 -2.23
N VAL A 57 6.04 -9.24 -1.51
CA VAL A 57 7.41 -9.63 -1.78
C VAL A 57 7.99 -10.42 -0.62
N ILE A 58 8.53 -11.60 -0.94
CA ILE A 58 9.27 -12.45 -0.01
C ILE A 58 10.57 -12.95 -0.63
N LEU A 59 11.49 -13.37 0.23
CA LEU A 59 12.66 -14.12 -0.17
C LEU A 59 12.43 -15.59 0.23
N PRO A 60 12.30 -16.51 -0.74
CA PRO A 60 12.12 -17.92 -0.44
C PRO A 60 13.29 -18.43 0.41
N SER A 61 12.98 -19.28 1.39
CA SER A 61 13.98 -19.98 2.21
C SER A 61 14.32 -21.33 1.56
N ASN A 62 14.70 -21.33 0.29
CA ASN A 62 15.21 -22.52 -0.38
C ASN A 62 16.75 -22.52 -0.27
N GLY A 63 17.33 -23.56 0.33
CA GLY A 63 18.75 -23.64 0.70
C GLY A 63 19.77 -23.66 -0.45
N SER A 64 19.43 -23.13 -1.62
CA SER A 64 20.30 -22.96 -2.78
C SER A 64 20.50 -21.46 -3.04
N GLU A 65 21.72 -20.98 -2.81
CA GLU A 65 22.12 -19.59 -3.01
C GLU A 65 22.43 -19.27 -4.49
N PRO A 66 22.16 -18.04 -4.95
CA PRO A 66 21.46 -16.97 -4.23
C PRO A 66 19.94 -17.06 -4.44
N ALA A 67 19.17 -17.06 -3.34
CA ALA A 67 17.72 -16.97 -3.40
C ALA A 67 17.27 -15.63 -4.02
N GLN A 68 16.28 -15.67 -4.91
CA GLN A 68 15.74 -14.48 -5.58
C GLN A 68 14.37 -14.10 -4.97
N PRO A 69 14.05 -12.81 -4.80
CA PRO A 69 12.73 -12.39 -4.37
C PRO A 69 11.63 -12.83 -5.34
N VAL A 70 10.53 -13.33 -4.79
CA VAL A 70 9.34 -13.74 -5.54
C VAL A 70 8.11 -13.01 -5.03
N MET A 71 7.10 -12.93 -5.89
CA MET A 71 5.83 -12.29 -5.56
C MET A 71 4.91 -13.29 -4.86
N ALA A 72 4.77 -13.23 -3.54
CA ALA A 72 3.95 -14.17 -2.76
C ALA A 72 3.59 -13.64 -1.37
N HIS A 73 2.43 -14.06 -0.87
CA HIS A 73 1.94 -13.78 0.48
C HIS A 73 1.92 -15.06 1.33
N PRO A 74 2.47 -15.06 2.56
CA PRO A 74 2.37 -16.20 3.46
C PRO A 74 0.91 -16.69 3.65
N PRO A 75 0.65 -18.01 3.71
CA PRO A 75 1.63 -19.08 3.91
C PRO A 75 2.36 -19.52 2.63
N GLU A 76 2.01 -18.97 1.46
CA GLU A 76 2.73 -19.28 0.23
C GLU A 76 4.13 -18.66 0.27
N THR A 77 5.15 -19.49 0.03
CA THR A 77 6.55 -19.05 0.02
C THR A 77 7.20 -19.08 -1.37
N ASN A 78 6.45 -19.51 -2.38
CA ASN A 78 6.89 -19.68 -3.75
C ASN A 78 5.86 -19.06 -4.70
N SER A 79 6.28 -18.66 -5.89
CA SER A 79 5.41 -18.16 -6.95
C SER A 79 6.01 -18.48 -8.33
N ASP A 80 5.17 -18.51 -9.36
CA ASP A 80 5.60 -18.60 -10.76
C ASP A 80 6.17 -17.28 -11.30
N ASN A 81 6.15 -16.23 -10.46
CA ASN A 81 6.56 -14.87 -10.80
C ASN A 81 7.63 -14.37 -9.83
N THR A 82 8.86 -14.25 -10.33
CA THR A 82 9.92 -13.55 -9.60
C THR A 82 9.64 -12.04 -9.58
N LEU A 83 10.19 -11.31 -8.60
CA LEU A 83 10.09 -9.85 -8.60
C LEU A 83 10.72 -9.25 -9.88
N GLN A 84 11.78 -9.86 -10.42
CA GLN A 84 12.42 -9.36 -11.64
C GLN A 84 11.51 -9.50 -12.87
N GLU A 85 10.87 -10.65 -13.06
CA GLU A 85 9.89 -10.85 -14.13
C GLU A 85 8.70 -9.91 -13.97
N TRP A 86 8.21 -9.77 -12.73
CA TRP A 86 7.11 -8.87 -12.43
C TRP A 86 7.43 -7.42 -12.78
N LEU A 87 8.59 -6.91 -12.33
CA LEU A 87 9.05 -5.56 -12.65
C LEU A 87 9.25 -5.39 -14.16
N THR A 88 9.81 -6.40 -14.85
CA THR A 88 10.05 -6.35 -16.30
C THR A 88 8.76 -6.07 -17.07
N GLU A 89 7.64 -6.65 -16.65
CA GLU A 89 6.35 -6.40 -17.31
C GLU A 89 5.66 -5.13 -16.82
N VAL A 90 5.64 -4.89 -15.51
CA VAL A 90 4.87 -3.75 -14.95
C VAL A 90 5.46 -2.40 -15.34
N VAL A 91 6.78 -2.27 -15.45
CA VAL A 91 7.41 -0.98 -15.87
C VAL A 91 7.15 -0.61 -17.33
N LYS A 92 6.63 -1.54 -18.15
CA LYS A 92 6.19 -1.25 -19.53
C LYS A 92 4.80 -0.59 -19.56
N SER A 93 4.09 -0.57 -18.44
CA SER A 93 2.74 -0.02 -18.31
C SER A 93 2.75 1.39 -17.74
N ASN A 94 1.56 2.01 -17.65
CA ASN A 94 1.35 3.29 -16.97
C ASN A 94 0.82 3.13 -15.53
N LYS A 95 0.85 1.91 -15.00
CA LYS A 95 0.36 1.57 -13.66
C LYS A 95 1.40 1.98 -12.62
N GLY A 96 0.95 2.53 -11.50
CA GLY A 96 1.82 2.70 -10.34
C GLY A 96 2.03 1.37 -9.62
N ILE A 97 3.07 1.32 -8.79
CA ILE A 97 3.56 0.09 -8.16
C ILE A 97 3.47 0.25 -6.64
N LYS A 98 2.99 -0.78 -5.95
CA LYS A 98 3.13 -0.93 -4.50
C LYS A 98 3.75 -2.29 -4.19
N LEU A 99 4.92 -2.32 -3.55
CA LEU A 99 5.58 -3.57 -3.16
C LEU A 99 5.43 -3.79 -1.66
N ASP A 100 4.76 -4.86 -1.25
CA ASP A 100 4.50 -5.20 0.16
C ASP A 100 5.47 -6.26 0.70
N PHE A 101 6.46 -5.82 1.46
CA PHE A 101 7.48 -6.67 2.03
C PHE A 101 7.01 -7.40 3.29
N LYS A 102 6.98 -8.73 3.23
CA LYS A 102 6.65 -9.57 4.41
C LYS A 102 7.86 -9.97 5.25
N SER A 103 9.07 -9.67 4.77
CA SER A 103 10.29 -9.92 5.55
C SER A 103 11.43 -8.96 5.18
N LEU A 104 12.27 -8.65 6.17
CA LEU A 104 13.45 -7.80 5.98
C LEU A 104 14.47 -8.43 5.01
N ALA A 105 14.54 -9.76 4.95
CA ALA A 105 15.47 -10.49 4.10
C ALA A 105 15.26 -10.19 2.60
N ALA A 106 14.02 -9.93 2.20
CA ALA A 106 13.68 -9.63 0.80
C ALA A 106 14.02 -8.20 0.38
N VAL A 107 14.21 -7.27 1.33
CA VAL A 107 14.24 -5.82 1.05
C VAL A 107 15.45 -5.45 0.20
N LYS A 108 16.67 -5.74 0.66
CA LYS A 108 17.89 -5.35 -0.06
C LYS A 108 17.99 -6.00 -1.44
N PRO A 109 17.76 -7.31 -1.63
CA PRO A 109 17.75 -7.92 -2.96
C PRO A 109 16.70 -7.28 -3.89
N SER A 110 15.53 -6.92 -3.35
CA SER A 110 14.48 -6.28 -4.13
C SER A 110 14.80 -4.85 -4.52
N MET A 111 15.44 -4.07 -3.63
CA MET A 111 15.88 -2.71 -3.94
C MET A 111 16.92 -2.68 -5.07
N ILE A 112 17.82 -3.66 -5.11
CA ILE A 112 18.78 -3.83 -6.23
C ILE A 112 18.03 -4.08 -7.55
N LEU A 113 17.02 -4.97 -7.55
CA LEU A 113 16.22 -5.24 -8.75
C LEU A 113 15.42 -4.02 -9.20
N LEU A 114 14.83 -3.27 -8.25
CA LEU A 114 14.09 -2.05 -8.53
C LEU A 114 15.01 -0.93 -9.07
N GLU A 115 16.24 -0.82 -8.55
CA GLU A 115 17.24 0.13 -9.04
C GLU A 115 17.65 -0.15 -10.49
N ASN A 116 17.77 -1.43 -10.88
CA ASN A 116 18.08 -1.82 -12.26
C ASN A 116 17.04 -1.32 -13.27
N VAL A 117 15.77 -1.22 -12.86
CA VAL A 117 14.69 -0.70 -13.71
C VAL A 117 14.37 0.78 -13.47
N LYS A 118 15.11 1.46 -12.58
CA LYS A 118 14.83 2.85 -12.13
C LYS A 118 14.61 3.85 -13.25
N ARG A 119 15.37 3.75 -14.34
CA ARG A 119 15.23 4.65 -15.51
C ARG A 119 13.87 4.52 -16.22
N HIS A 120 13.23 3.36 -16.09
CA HIS A 120 11.92 3.02 -16.67
C HIS A 120 10.75 3.26 -15.70
N LEU A 121 11.02 3.54 -14.41
CA LEU A 121 9.99 3.85 -13.44
C LEU A 121 9.44 5.26 -13.69
N LYS A 122 8.47 5.33 -14.61
CA LYS A 122 7.78 6.58 -14.99
C LYS A 122 6.44 6.79 -14.29
N CYS A 123 6.19 6.04 -13.24
CA CYS A 123 4.96 6.00 -12.47
C CYS A 123 5.27 6.00 -10.96
N PRO A 124 4.32 6.36 -10.09
CA PRO A 124 4.51 6.34 -8.64
C PRO A 124 4.87 4.94 -8.13
N VAL A 125 5.86 4.87 -7.22
CA VAL A 125 6.27 3.63 -6.55
C VAL A 125 6.13 3.79 -5.04
N TRP A 126 5.41 2.87 -4.42
CA TRP A 126 5.16 2.82 -2.99
C TRP A 126 5.82 1.57 -2.40
N ILE A 127 6.51 1.74 -1.27
CA ILE A 127 7.20 0.63 -0.58
C ILE A 127 6.50 0.39 0.75
N ASN A 128 5.91 -0.80 0.89
CA ASN A 128 5.05 -1.17 1.99
C ASN A 128 5.73 -2.19 2.91
N ALA A 129 5.50 -2.04 4.22
CA ALA A 129 5.72 -3.10 5.20
C ALA A 129 4.91 -2.84 6.47
N ASP A 130 4.51 -3.91 7.14
CA ASP A 130 3.99 -3.85 8.50
C ASP A 130 5.16 -3.81 9.49
N ILE A 131 5.44 -2.63 10.02
CA ILE A 131 6.62 -2.37 10.85
C ILE A 131 6.33 -2.34 12.36
N LEU A 132 5.06 -2.31 12.74
CA LEU A 132 4.60 -2.28 14.14
C LEU A 132 3.49 -3.31 14.40
N PRO A 133 3.35 -3.81 15.64
CA PRO A 133 2.22 -4.64 16.01
C PRO A 133 0.96 -3.79 16.14
N GLY A 134 -0.14 -4.22 15.53
CA GLY A 134 -1.42 -3.53 15.55
C GLY A 134 -2.52 -4.34 16.23
N PRO A 135 -3.77 -3.85 16.16
CA PRO A 135 -4.89 -4.50 16.80
C PRO A 135 -5.11 -5.90 16.24
N ASN A 136 -5.21 -6.88 17.15
CA ASN A 136 -5.40 -8.30 16.83
C ASN A 136 -4.33 -8.92 15.91
N GLY A 137 -3.19 -8.24 15.70
CA GLY A 137 -2.11 -8.74 14.86
C GLY A 137 -1.29 -9.82 15.57
N SER A 138 -1.11 -10.97 14.92
CA SER A 138 -0.25 -12.06 15.40
C SER A 138 1.00 -12.29 14.54
N ASN A 139 1.06 -11.66 13.37
CA ASN A 139 2.17 -11.81 12.45
C ASN A 139 3.43 -11.09 12.94
N LYS A 140 4.58 -11.62 12.56
CA LYS A 140 5.88 -10.98 12.83
C LYS A 140 6.00 -9.70 12.01
N VAL A 141 6.36 -8.61 12.68
CA VAL A 141 6.62 -7.32 12.03
C VAL A 141 7.97 -7.31 11.31
N VAL A 142 8.09 -6.46 10.29
CA VAL A 142 9.38 -6.11 9.69
C VAL A 142 10.06 -5.07 10.59
N ASN A 143 11.36 -5.23 10.87
CA ASN A 143 12.06 -4.26 11.72
C ASN A 143 12.15 -2.90 11.01
N ALA A 144 11.53 -1.88 11.62
CA ALA A 144 11.33 -0.55 11.03
C ALA A 144 12.63 0.12 10.57
N LYS A 145 13.62 0.24 11.47
CA LYS A 145 14.85 0.99 11.18
C LYS A 145 15.64 0.43 9.99
N PRO A 146 16.05 -0.86 9.97
CA PRO A 146 16.80 -1.39 8.83
C PRO A 146 15.96 -1.44 7.54
N PHE A 147 14.64 -1.58 7.62
CA PHE A 147 13.76 -1.48 6.45
C PHE A 147 13.84 -0.08 5.84
N ILE A 148 13.59 0.97 6.64
CA ILE A 148 13.62 2.37 6.23
C ILE A 148 15.02 2.75 5.72
N ASP A 149 16.07 2.45 6.49
CA ASP A 149 17.46 2.76 6.12
C ASP A 149 17.83 2.13 4.76
N THR A 150 17.45 0.86 4.55
CA THR A 150 17.73 0.16 3.29
C THR A 150 16.95 0.77 2.14
N VAL A 151 15.64 1.04 2.29
CA VAL A 151 14.85 1.60 1.19
C VAL A 151 15.36 3.01 0.81
N THR A 152 15.60 3.85 1.81
CA THR A 152 16.05 5.24 1.60
C THR A 152 17.46 5.34 1.01
N SER A 153 18.33 4.35 1.21
CA SER A 153 19.64 4.33 0.56
C SER A 153 19.57 4.15 -0.97
N PHE A 154 18.48 3.57 -1.49
CA PHE A 154 18.25 3.37 -2.93
C PHE A 154 17.26 4.40 -3.52
N PHE A 155 16.20 4.70 -2.77
CA PHE A 155 15.10 5.56 -3.17
C PHE A 155 14.78 6.57 -2.07
N PRO A 156 15.57 7.65 -1.92
CA PRO A 156 15.43 8.61 -0.83
C PRO A 156 14.10 9.37 -0.84
N ASP A 157 13.44 9.48 -1.99
CA ASP A 157 12.19 10.24 -2.17
C ASP A 157 10.97 9.33 -2.43
N VAL A 158 11.05 8.03 -2.12
CA VAL A 158 9.93 7.09 -2.35
C VAL A 158 8.77 7.38 -1.40
N THR A 159 7.55 7.03 -1.79
CA THR A 159 6.43 7.02 -0.84
C THR A 159 6.47 5.75 0.00
N PHE A 160 6.46 5.91 1.31
CA PHE A 160 6.34 4.77 2.22
C PHE A 160 4.87 4.44 2.50
N SER A 161 4.60 3.16 2.67
CA SER A 161 3.31 2.63 3.11
C SER A 161 3.53 1.80 4.37
N LEU A 162 3.57 2.45 5.53
CA LEU A 162 4.02 1.82 6.79
C LEU A 162 2.82 1.42 7.62
N GLY A 163 2.65 0.11 7.77
CA GLY A 163 1.48 -0.49 8.40
C GLY A 163 1.75 -1.06 9.78
N TRP A 164 0.67 -1.59 10.34
CA TRP A 164 0.72 -2.46 11.49
C TRP A 164 0.24 -3.85 11.09
N THR A 165 0.80 -4.89 11.69
CA THR A 165 0.18 -6.21 11.60
C THR A 165 -1.18 -6.16 12.28
N THR A 166 -2.24 -6.59 11.59
CA THR A 166 -3.62 -6.53 12.12
C THR A 166 -4.37 -7.81 11.88
N GLY A 167 -5.37 -8.06 12.71
CA GLY A 167 -6.31 -9.17 12.55
C GLY A 167 -7.76 -8.70 12.62
N TRP A 168 -8.66 -9.52 12.05
CA TRP A 168 -10.09 -9.40 12.24
C TRP A 168 -10.67 -10.75 12.64
N HIS A 169 -11.61 -10.75 13.59
CA HIS A 169 -12.22 -11.95 14.14
C HIS A 169 -13.75 -11.80 14.23
N PRO A 170 -14.53 -12.73 13.65
CA PRO A 170 -16.00 -12.62 13.62
C PRO A 170 -16.66 -12.72 15.00
N GLU A 171 -16.03 -13.46 15.92
CA GLU A 171 -16.60 -13.79 17.24
C GLU A 171 -16.00 -12.96 18.38
N LYS A 172 -15.18 -11.95 18.07
CA LYS A 172 -14.51 -11.11 19.08
C LYS A 172 -14.78 -9.65 18.83
N VAL A 173 -14.64 -8.86 19.89
CA VAL A 173 -14.55 -7.40 19.74
C VAL A 173 -13.27 -7.09 18.97
N ASN A 174 -13.43 -6.46 17.82
CA ASN A 174 -12.32 -6.01 17.00
C ASN A 174 -11.90 -4.61 17.47
N GLU A 175 -10.93 -4.56 18.38
CA GLU A 175 -10.40 -3.29 18.85
C GLU A 175 -9.71 -2.50 17.73
N GLY A 176 -9.80 -1.18 17.85
CA GLY A 176 -9.12 -0.24 16.97
C GLY A 176 -7.65 0.01 17.33
N TYR A 177 -6.99 0.83 16.53
CA TYR A 177 -5.66 1.38 16.78
C TYR A 177 -5.67 2.26 18.04
N SER A 178 -4.90 1.84 19.04
CA SER A 178 -4.78 2.57 20.30
C SER A 178 -3.95 3.85 20.17
N TRP A 179 -4.04 4.73 21.16
CA TRP A 179 -3.18 5.91 21.25
C TRP A 179 -1.69 5.58 21.25
N THR A 180 -1.31 4.49 21.93
CA THR A 180 0.08 4.03 21.97
C THR A 180 0.54 3.65 20.57
N MET A 181 -0.28 2.88 19.82
CA MET A 181 0.06 2.44 18.46
C MET A 181 0.28 3.60 17.50
N VAL A 182 -0.61 4.60 17.48
CA VAL A 182 -0.45 5.75 16.57
C VAL A 182 0.68 6.69 16.97
N LYS A 183 0.98 6.81 18.28
CA LYS A 183 2.11 7.62 18.76
C LYS A 183 3.45 6.96 18.45
N GLU A 184 3.54 5.64 18.53
CA GLU A 184 4.75 4.90 18.15
C GLU A 184 5.03 5.01 16.65
N MET A 185 3.99 4.89 15.81
CA MET A 185 4.12 5.12 14.37
C MET A 185 4.55 6.56 14.06
N GLU A 186 3.97 7.55 14.74
CA GLU A 186 4.35 8.96 14.61
C GLU A 186 5.81 9.19 15.00
N TYR A 187 6.27 8.60 16.09
CA TYR A 187 7.65 8.69 16.55
C TYR A 187 8.64 8.19 15.49
N ILE A 188 8.32 7.09 14.81
CA ILE A 188 9.16 6.56 13.71
C ILE A 188 9.08 7.48 12.48
N CYS A 189 7.90 7.96 12.13
CA CYS A 189 7.66 8.65 10.86
C CYS A 189 8.00 10.15 10.90
N ASN A 190 8.16 10.75 12.08
CA ASN A 190 8.44 12.18 12.21
C ASN A 190 9.85 12.56 11.70
N GLU A 191 10.79 11.61 11.74
CA GLU A 191 12.16 11.79 11.22
C GLU A 191 12.25 11.63 9.70
N LEU A 192 11.20 11.09 9.06
CA LEU A 192 11.15 10.89 7.61
C LEU A 192 10.86 12.20 6.88
N ASN A 193 11.40 12.36 5.68
CA ASN A 193 11.06 13.46 4.76
C ASN A 193 10.08 13.04 3.66
N GLN A 194 9.92 11.72 3.47
CA GLN A 194 9.10 11.09 2.44
C GLN A 194 7.60 11.24 2.72
N PRO A 195 6.73 11.20 1.70
CA PRO A 195 5.31 10.89 1.91
C PRO A 195 5.14 9.54 2.62
N VAL A 196 4.20 9.47 3.56
CA VAL A 196 3.88 8.23 4.28
C VAL A 196 2.38 8.01 4.28
N THR A 197 1.94 6.92 3.67
CA THR A 197 0.57 6.42 3.86
C THR A 197 0.56 5.35 4.94
N PHE A 198 -0.49 5.32 5.75
CA PHE A 198 -0.68 4.30 6.78
C PHE A 198 -1.78 3.32 6.33
N PRO A 199 -1.44 2.07 5.97
CA PRO A 199 -2.41 1.01 5.75
C PRO A 199 -3.19 0.74 7.03
N VAL A 200 -4.50 0.98 6.98
CA VAL A 200 -5.42 0.71 8.09
C VAL A 200 -6.57 -0.18 7.64
N ARG A 201 -6.88 -1.20 8.44
CA ARG A 201 -7.91 -2.18 8.11
C ARG A 201 -9.30 -1.56 8.28
N ALA A 202 -10.13 -1.58 7.24
CA ALA A 202 -11.44 -0.93 7.18
C ALA A 202 -12.31 -1.21 8.41
N ALA A 203 -12.37 -2.48 8.84
CA ALA A 203 -13.16 -2.94 9.98
C ALA A 203 -12.75 -2.34 11.34
N LEU A 204 -11.57 -1.71 11.43
CA LEU A 204 -10.97 -1.20 12.68
C LEU A 204 -10.93 0.34 12.75
N VAL A 205 -11.24 1.02 11.64
CA VAL A 205 -11.06 2.49 11.55
C VAL A 205 -12.07 3.23 12.42
N ARG A 206 -13.32 2.75 12.46
CA ARG A 206 -14.40 3.42 13.19
C ARG A 206 -14.09 3.59 14.68
N GLN A 207 -13.49 2.58 15.29
CA GLN A 207 -13.08 2.58 16.70
C GLN A 207 -11.86 3.50 16.96
N SER A 208 -11.15 3.90 15.89
CA SER A 208 -9.85 4.55 15.94
C SER A 208 -9.82 5.95 15.32
N CYS A 209 -10.99 6.50 14.98
CA CYS A 209 -11.09 7.70 14.18
C CYS A 209 -10.31 8.87 14.80
N SER A 210 -10.45 9.10 16.11
CA SER A 210 -9.72 10.16 16.83
C SER A 210 -8.20 9.98 16.79
N GLN A 211 -7.72 8.75 16.93
CA GLN A 211 -6.30 8.40 16.93
C GLN A 211 -5.69 8.62 15.54
N LEU A 212 -6.38 8.16 14.50
CA LEU A 212 -5.94 8.29 13.10
C LEU A 212 -6.01 9.73 12.61
N LEU A 213 -7.06 10.49 12.99
CA LEU A 213 -7.13 11.93 12.72
C LEU A 213 -6.00 12.70 13.39
N TRP A 214 -5.66 12.35 14.64
CA TRP A 214 -4.52 12.95 15.32
C TRP A 214 -3.22 12.66 14.59
N LEU A 215 -3.03 11.43 14.09
CA LEU A 215 -1.84 11.04 13.33
C LEU A 215 -1.72 11.86 12.04
N LEU A 216 -2.77 11.96 11.23
CA LEU A 216 -2.72 12.75 9.98
C LEU A 216 -2.50 14.25 10.20
N LYS A 217 -2.88 14.80 11.36
CA LYS A 217 -2.62 16.21 11.71
C LYS A 217 -1.16 16.53 11.99
N LYS A 218 -0.29 15.52 12.13
CA LYS A 218 1.13 15.70 12.45
C LYS A 218 1.97 16.16 11.28
N SER A 219 1.55 15.82 10.07
CA SER A 219 2.29 16.17 8.86
C SER A 219 1.36 16.15 7.66
N ASN A 220 1.50 17.14 6.77
CA ASN A 220 0.80 17.14 5.47
C ASN A 220 1.28 16.02 4.52
N ARG A 221 2.39 15.36 4.84
CA ARG A 221 2.93 14.19 4.12
C ARG A 221 2.18 12.89 4.44
N TYR A 222 1.30 12.92 5.43
CA TYR A 222 0.63 11.73 5.93
C TYR A 222 -0.72 11.50 5.25
N SER A 223 -1.00 10.24 4.92
CA SER A 223 -2.27 9.77 4.37
C SER A 223 -2.66 8.41 4.96
N LEU A 224 -3.86 7.94 4.67
CA LEU A 224 -4.32 6.58 5.00
C LEU A 224 -4.55 5.78 3.71
N THR A 225 -4.27 4.48 3.78
CA THR A 225 -4.74 3.50 2.81
C THR A 225 -5.69 2.55 3.54
N ILE A 226 -6.99 2.72 3.33
CA ILE A 226 -8.01 1.83 3.87
C ILE A 226 -7.95 0.53 3.10
N TRP A 227 -7.74 -0.60 3.77
CA TRP A 227 -7.71 -1.91 3.13
C TRP A 227 -8.59 -2.92 3.85
N ALA A 228 -8.99 -3.99 3.18
CA ALA A 228 -9.79 -5.05 3.79
C ALA A 228 -9.35 -6.43 3.33
N GLY A 229 -9.29 -7.37 4.27
CA GLY A 229 -9.14 -8.79 3.97
C GLY A 229 -10.44 -9.38 3.42
N LYS A 230 -10.33 -10.48 2.67
CA LYS A 230 -11.48 -11.19 2.07
C LYS A 230 -12.58 -11.58 3.06
N ASN A 231 -12.22 -11.83 4.30
CA ASN A 231 -13.14 -12.29 5.35
C ASN A 231 -13.52 -11.17 6.33
N ASP A 232 -13.05 -9.94 6.12
CA ASP A 232 -13.34 -8.84 7.01
C ASP A 232 -14.80 -8.42 6.84
N ASN A 233 -15.48 -8.17 7.96
CA ASN A 233 -16.81 -7.57 7.94
C ASN A 233 -16.72 -6.07 8.28
N TYR A 234 -17.20 -5.23 7.37
CA TYR A 234 -17.30 -3.78 7.51
C TYR A 234 -18.45 -3.29 6.63
N SER A 235 -19.08 -2.19 7.04
CA SER A 235 -20.25 -1.63 6.34
C SER A 235 -19.88 -0.48 5.41
N ILE A 236 -20.75 -0.18 4.44
CA ILE A 236 -20.60 1.02 3.61
C ILE A 236 -20.71 2.27 4.48
N GLU A 237 -21.53 2.25 5.52
CA GLU A 237 -21.64 3.31 6.53
C GLU A 237 -20.31 3.57 7.24
N ASP A 238 -19.50 2.54 7.49
CA ASP A 238 -18.16 2.72 8.07
C ASP A 238 -17.22 3.45 7.09
N LEU A 239 -17.29 3.14 5.79
CA LEU A 239 -16.50 3.82 4.77
C LEU A 239 -16.97 5.27 4.55
N LEU A 240 -18.28 5.52 4.57
CA LEU A 240 -18.85 6.87 4.52
C LEU A 240 -18.46 7.68 5.76
N TYR A 241 -18.45 7.06 6.93
CA TYR A 241 -17.97 7.68 8.16
C TYR A 241 -16.51 8.15 8.03
N ILE A 242 -15.64 7.37 7.38
CA ILE A 242 -14.26 7.80 7.08
C ILE A 242 -14.29 9.05 6.20
N ARG A 243 -15.09 9.07 5.13
CA ARG A 243 -15.17 10.23 4.23
C ARG A 243 -15.66 11.51 4.90
N ASP A 244 -16.54 11.40 5.89
CA ASP A 244 -17.07 12.55 6.61
C ASP A 244 -16.03 13.19 7.55
N HIS A 245 -15.00 12.43 7.95
CA HIS A 245 -14.04 12.86 8.96
C HIS A 245 -12.66 13.20 8.38
N PHE A 246 -12.25 12.55 7.29
CA PHE A 246 -10.93 12.68 6.70
C PHE A 246 -10.95 13.45 5.38
N ASN A 247 -9.87 14.17 5.08
CA ASN A 247 -9.71 14.82 3.78
C ASN A 247 -9.62 13.75 2.68
N LYS A 248 -10.43 13.88 1.64
CA LYS A 248 -10.53 12.93 0.51
C LYS A 248 -9.22 12.75 -0.23
N SER A 249 -8.37 13.79 -0.30
CA SER A 249 -7.05 13.69 -0.93
C SER A 249 -6.01 12.95 -0.09
N GLN A 250 -6.31 12.65 1.18
CA GLN A 250 -5.45 11.94 2.12
C GLN A 250 -5.91 10.51 2.42
N VAL A 251 -6.94 9.99 1.75
CA VAL A 251 -7.46 8.63 2.02
C VAL A 251 -7.67 7.86 0.74
N PHE A 252 -6.94 6.76 0.59
CA PHE A 252 -7.04 5.80 -0.51
C PHE A 252 -7.78 4.54 -0.05
N TYR A 253 -8.40 3.81 -0.98
CA TYR A 253 -9.26 2.66 -0.66
C TYR A 253 -8.85 1.44 -1.49
N ASP A 254 -8.05 0.55 -0.90
CA ASP A 254 -7.67 -0.77 -1.42
C ASP A 254 -8.62 -1.84 -0.86
N ILE A 255 -9.87 -1.78 -1.28
CA ILE A 255 -10.97 -2.63 -0.80
C ILE A 255 -11.49 -3.51 -1.93
N LEU A 256 -11.94 -4.72 -1.56
CA LEU A 256 -12.39 -5.73 -2.50
C LEU A 256 -13.82 -5.48 -3.00
N GLU A 257 -14.13 -6.06 -4.16
CA GLU A 257 -15.51 -6.14 -4.66
C GLU A 257 -16.32 -7.19 -3.87
N PRO A 258 -17.64 -6.99 -3.68
CA PRO A 258 -18.48 -5.91 -4.23
C PRO A 258 -18.54 -4.61 -3.41
N GLN A 259 -17.98 -4.57 -2.20
CA GLN A 259 -18.10 -3.40 -1.31
C GLN A 259 -17.50 -2.12 -1.92
N ASN A 260 -16.41 -2.25 -2.67
CA ASN A 260 -15.81 -1.14 -3.39
C ASN A 260 -16.77 -0.48 -4.39
N HIS A 261 -17.50 -1.30 -5.17
CA HIS A 261 -18.53 -0.82 -6.08
C HIS A 261 -19.64 -0.06 -5.36
N GLU A 262 -20.22 -0.66 -4.32
CA GLU A 262 -21.31 -0.05 -3.54
C GLU A 262 -20.88 1.27 -2.89
N PHE A 263 -19.67 1.31 -2.31
CA PHE A 263 -19.10 2.51 -1.73
C PHE A 263 -18.94 3.62 -2.76
N LYS A 264 -18.32 3.32 -3.91
CA LYS A 264 -18.09 4.29 -4.99
C LYS A 264 -19.41 4.81 -5.56
N GLN A 265 -20.41 3.95 -5.69
CA GLN A 265 -21.76 4.35 -6.07
C GLN A 265 -22.38 5.32 -5.05
N ALA A 266 -22.26 5.03 -3.75
CA ALA A 266 -22.80 5.88 -2.68
C ALA A 266 -22.18 7.29 -2.66
N ILE A 267 -20.94 7.45 -3.14
CA ILE A 267 -20.23 8.74 -3.18
C ILE A 267 -20.22 9.40 -4.56
N GLY A 268 -20.94 8.82 -5.53
CA GLY A 268 -21.14 9.39 -6.86
C GLY A 268 -19.99 9.18 -7.85
N ILE A 269 -19.03 8.28 -7.56
CA ILE A 269 -17.98 7.92 -8.51
C ILE A 269 -18.57 6.93 -9.53
N LYS A 270 -18.61 7.34 -10.81
CA LYS A 270 -19.10 6.50 -11.90
C LYS A 270 -18.02 5.52 -12.33
N PHE A 271 -18.37 4.26 -12.49
CA PHE A 271 -17.51 3.27 -13.14
C PHE A 271 -17.67 3.38 -14.66
N SER A 272 -16.58 3.60 -15.37
CA SER A 272 -16.46 3.15 -16.75
C SER A 272 -16.32 1.63 -16.72
N LEU A 273 -17.40 0.94 -17.08
CA LEU A 273 -17.36 -0.48 -17.45
C LEU A 273 -16.39 -0.68 -18.62
#